data_AF-A0A4Y6PN28-F1
#
_entry.id   AF-A0A4Y6PN28-F1
#
_cell.length_a   1.000
_cell.length_b   1.000
_cell.length_c   1.000
_cell.angle_alpha   90.00
_cell.angle_beta   90.00
_cell.angle_gamma   90.00
#
_symmetry.space_group_name_H-M   'P 1'
#
loop_
_entity.id
_entity.type
_entity.pdbx_description
1 polymer ?
#
loop_
_entity_poly.entity_id
_entity_poly.type
_entity_poly.pdbx_seq_one_letter_code
_entity_poly.pdbx_strand_id
1 'polypeptide(L)' 'MTIEPHSNETQTKWDHGEFQVMIKSPASDRPIGFCDGEPADENEIHEQAMQEGAEVVIDKKRLKTGREVWTVRPVAEI' A
#
# COMPACT_ATOMS: atom_id res chain seq x y z
N MET A 1 8.26 -11.58 -0.22
CA MET A 1 7.69 -10.23 -0.18
C MET A 1 6.21 -10.45 -0.22
N THR A 2 5.51 -9.99 0.81
CA THR A 2 4.12 -10.37 1.08
C THR A 2 3.44 -9.11 1.58
N ILE A 3 2.52 -8.58 0.79
CA ILE A 3 1.65 -7.50 1.25
C ILE A 3 0.74 -8.07 2.35
N GLU A 4 0.92 -7.58 3.57
CA GLU A 4 0.15 -8.04 4.73
C GLU A 4 -1.16 -7.25 4.79
N PRO A 5 -2.33 -7.92 4.74
CA PRO A 5 -3.62 -7.24 4.74
C PRO A 5 -3.89 -6.53 6.06
N HIS A 6 -4.61 -5.42 6.03
CA HIS A 6 -4.89 -4.64 7.23
C HIS A 6 -5.65 -5.46 8.29
N SER A 7 -4.98 -5.65 9.43
CA SER A 7 -5.46 -6.24 10.67
C SER A 7 -4.89 -5.49 11.87
N ASN A 8 -5.50 -5.63 13.06
CA ASN A 8 -5.01 -4.98 14.29
C ASN A 8 -3.53 -5.29 14.57
N GLU A 9 -3.10 -6.52 14.30
CA GLU A 9 -1.70 -6.94 14.44
C GLU A 9 -0.79 -6.15 13.49
N THR A 10 -1.12 -6.11 12.19
CA THR A 10 -0.32 -5.37 11.20
C THR A 10 -0.31 -3.86 11.43
N GLN A 11 -1.42 -3.30 11.91
CA GLN A 11 -1.52 -1.89 12.27
C GLN A 11 -0.64 -1.56 13.48
N THR A 12 -0.55 -2.49 14.44
CA THR A 12 0.36 -2.38 15.59
C THR A 12 1.81 -2.46 15.12
N LYS A 13 2.17 -3.43 14.28
CA LYS A 13 3.51 -3.53 13.67
C LYS A 13 3.93 -2.25 12.95
N TRP A 14 3.00 -1.63 12.20
CA TRP A 14 3.22 -0.33 11.57
C TRP A 14 3.49 0.78 12.60
N ASP A 15 2.68 0.87 13.66
CA ASP A 15 2.87 1.88 14.71
C ASP A 15 4.25 1.75 15.37
N HIS A 16 4.64 0.50 15.67
CA HIS A 16 5.95 0.12 16.19
C HIS A 16 7.10 0.32 15.18
N GLY A 17 6.80 0.51 13.89
CA GLY A 17 7.78 0.78 12.84
C GLY A 17 8.45 -0.44 12.23
N GLU A 18 7.82 -1.60 12.34
CA GLU A 18 8.27 -2.82 11.68
C GLU A 18 8.01 -2.77 10.18
N PHE A 19 6.95 -2.08 9.75
CA PHE A 19 6.64 -1.85 8.34
C PHE A 19 7.13 -0.48 7.85
N GLN A 20 7.67 -0.44 6.64
CA GLN A 20 8.14 0.79 6.00
C GLN A 20 7.03 1.49 5.21
N VAL A 21 6.10 0.72 4.64
CA VAL A 21 5.03 1.23 3.78
C VAL A 21 3.64 0.88 4.29
N MET A 22 2.75 1.87 4.25
CA MET A 22 1.31 1.71 4.45
C MET A 22 0.58 1.91 3.12
N ILE A 23 -0.22 0.93 2.72
CA ILE A 23 -1.01 0.98 1.48
C ILE A 23 -2.41 1.48 1.81
N LYS A 24 -2.89 2.51 1.11
CA LYS A 24 -4.21 3.11 1.28
C LYS A 24 -4.97 3.21 -0.04
N SER A 25 -6.29 3.29 0.06
CA SER A 25 -7.16 3.68 -1.06
C SER A 25 -7.47 5.18 -0.97
N PRO A 26 -7.62 5.91 -2.09
CA PRO A 26 -8.16 7.27 -2.05
C PRO A 26 -9.60 7.31 -1.55
N ALA A 27 -10.36 6.21 -1.67
CA ALA A 27 -11.76 6.14 -1.28
C ALA A 27 -11.98 5.99 0.23
N SER A 28 -10.93 5.66 1.01
CA SER A 28 -11.04 5.42 2.44
C SER A 28 -9.73 5.68 3.16
N ASP A 29 -9.80 6.36 4.30
CA ASP A 29 -8.61 6.62 5.13
C ASP A 29 -8.06 5.33 5.79
N ARG A 30 -8.83 4.24 5.77
CA ARG A 30 -8.38 2.94 6.26
C ARG A 30 -7.32 2.34 5.32
N PRO A 31 -6.18 1.88 5.86
CA PRO A 31 -5.20 1.17 5.06
C PRO A 31 -5.76 -0.17 4.58
N ILE A 32 -5.34 -0.55 3.37
CA ILE A 32 -5.65 -1.82 2.73
C ILE A 32 -4.67 -2.89 3.23
N GLY A 33 -3.42 -2.50 3.42
CA GLY A 33 -2.35 -3.39 3.87
C GLY A 33 -1.06 -2.64 4.16
N PHE A 34 -0.02 -3.41 4.48
CA PHE A 34 1.31 -2.92 4.83
C PHE A 34 2.38 -3.78 4.16
N CYS A 35 3.53 -3.16 3.87
CA CYS A 35 4.69 -3.87 3.33
C CYS A 35 6.00 -3.18 3.71
N ASP A 36 7.12 -3.80 3.34
CA ASP A 36 8.47 -3.34 3.66
C ASP A 36 8.98 -2.28 2.66
N GLY A 37 8.23 -2.02 1.59
CA GLY A 37 8.56 -1.00 0.58
C GLY A 37 9.60 -1.46 -0.43
N GLU A 38 9.71 -2.78 -0.61
CA GLU A 38 10.58 -3.36 -1.61
C GLU A 38 9.98 -3.18 -3.02
N PRO A 39 10.80 -3.14 -4.08
CA PRO A 39 10.29 -2.99 -5.44
C PRO A 39 9.38 -4.16 -5.88
N ALA A 40 9.49 -5.33 -5.26
CA ALA A 40 8.56 -6.42 -5.56
C ALA A 40 7.17 -6.19 -4.94
N ASP A 41 7.06 -5.48 -3.81
CA ASP A 41 5.76 -5.14 -3.23
C ASP A 41 4.97 -4.22 -4.19
N GLU A 42 5.66 -3.29 -4.86
CA GLU A 42 5.04 -2.47 -5.91
C GLU A 42 4.55 -3.32 -7.08
N ASN A 43 5.36 -4.27 -7.54
CA ASN A 43 4.97 -5.17 -8.62
C ASN A 43 3.76 -6.01 -8.23
N GLU A 44 3.71 -6.53 -7.00
CA GLU A 44 2.56 -7.30 -6.51
C GLU A 44 1.27 -6.47 -6.48
N ILE A 45 1.32 -5.18 -6.10
CA ILE A 45 0.14 -4.29 -6.15
C ILE A 45 -0.36 -4.14 -7.59
N HIS A 46 0.55 -3.93 -8.54
CA HIS A 46 0.20 -3.83 -9.96
C HIS A 46 -0.33 -5.14 -10.52
N GLU A 47 0.26 -6.28 -10.16
CA GLU A 47 -0.19 -7.61 -10.58
C GLU A 47 -1.58 -7.94 -10.02
N GLN A 48 -1.83 -7.69 -8.74
CA GLN A 48 -3.15 -7.89 -8.13
C GLN A 48 -4.22 -7.03 -8.81
N ALA A 49 -3.94 -5.75 -9.02
CA ALA A 49 -4.86 -4.86 -9.74
C ALA A 49 -5.12 -5.35 -11.18
N MET A 50 -4.07 -5.78 -11.89
CA MET A 50 -4.19 -6.32 -13.24
C MET A 50 -5.02 -7.60 -13.28
N GLN A 51 -4.89 -8.48 -12.28
CA GLN A 51 -5.72 -9.68 -12.13
C GLN A 51 -7.19 -9.34 -11.89
N GLU A 52 -7.47 -8.25 -11.18
CA GLU A 52 -8.83 -7.70 -11.02
C GLU A 52 -9.34 -6.93 -12.26
N GLY A 53 -8.52 -6.84 -13.32
CA GLY A 53 -8.85 -6.13 -14.56
C GLY A 53 -8.81 -4.61 -14.42
N ALA A 54 -8.16 -4.09 -13.38
CA ALA A 54 -8.01 -2.68 -13.10
C ALA A 54 -6.55 -2.24 -13.29
N GLU A 55 -6.33 -1.16 -14.02
CA GLU A 55 -5.02 -0.49 -13.99
C GLU A 55 -5.01 0.49 -12.81
N VAL A 56 -3.94 0.52 -12.03
CA VAL A 56 -3.81 1.39 -10.84
C VAL A 56 -2.56 2.25 -10.91
N VAL A 57 -2.63 3.43 -10.30
CA VAL A 57 -1.50 4.32 -10.04
C VAL A 57 -1.23 4.32 -8.54
N ILE A 58 0.05 4.20 -8.18
CA ILE A 58 0.51 4.26 -6.79
C ILE A 58 1.14 5.63 -6.54
N ASP A 59 0.46 6.48 -5.76
CA ASP A 59 1.04 7.74 -5.29
C ASP A 59 1.85 7.49 -4.02
N LYS A 60 3.17 7.65 -4.12
CA LYS A 60 4.10 7.41 -3.00
C LYS A 60 4.38 8.70 -2.25
N LYS A 61 4.00 8.74 -0.98
CA LYS A 61 4.27 9.86 -0.08
C LYS A 61 5.21 9.43 1.03
N ARG A 62 6.44 9.92 1.00
CA ARG A 62 7.40 9.74 2.10
C ARG A 62 7.09 10.69 3.27
N LEU A 63 7.00 10.12 4.46
CA LEU A 63 6.75 10.82 5.71
C LEU A 63 8.07 11.32 6.33
N LYS A 64 7.96 12.27 7.27
CA LYS A 64 9.11 12.79 8.03
C LYS A 64 9.83 11.72 8.87
N THR A 65 9.17 10.61 9.14
CA THR A 65 9.70 9.47 9.90
C THR A 65 10.54 8.51 9.03
N GLY A 66 10.65 8.75 7.72
CA GLY A 66 11.32 7.87 6.76
C GLY A 66 10.41 6.82 6.12
N ARG A 67 9.26 6.55 6.74
CA ARG A 67 8.21 5.64 6.24
C ARG A 67 7.46 6.23 5.06
N GLU A 68 6.77 5.39 4.29
CA GLU A 68 6.03 5.82 3.11
C GLU A 68 4.55 5.41 3.19
N VAL A 69 3.70 6.22 2.58
CA VAL A 69 2.28 5.92 2.38
C VAL A 69 2.04 5.83 0.89
N TRP A 70 1.56 4.68 0.45
CA TRP A 70 1.29 4.40 -0.95
C TRP A 70 -0.21 4.43 -1.17
N THR A 71 -0.69 5.42 -1.92
CA THR A 71 -2.12 5.56 -2.23
C THR A 71 -2.39 4.94 -3.58
N VAL A 72 -3.11 3.82 -3.60
CA VAL A 72 -3.43 3.06 -4.81
C VAL A 72 -4.77 3.56 -5.35
N ARG A 73 -4.77 4.15 -6.55
CA ARG A 73 -5.98 4.65 -7.22
C ARG A 73 -6.17 3.96 -8.57
N PRO A 74 -7.38 3.56 -8.95
CA PRO A 74 -7.63 3.06 -10.30
C PRO A 74 -7.39 4.18 -11.34
N VAL A 75 -6.88 3.81 -12.51
CA VAL A 75 -6.66 4.69 -13.67
C VAL A 75 -7.98 5.05 -14.37
N ALA A 76 -9.07 4.32 -14.08
CA ALA A 76 -10.39 4.54 -14.66
C ALA A 76 -11.16 5.70 -14.01
N GLU A 77 -10.72 6.94 -14.23
CA GLU A 77 -11.57 8.14 -14.18
C GLU A 77 -11.12 9.13 -15.27
N ILE A 78 -11.66 8.97 -16.48
CA ILE A 78 -11.84 10.04 -17.48
C ILE A 78 -13.22 9.88 -18.10
#